data_AF-A0AA95EUK2-F1
#
_entry.id   AF-A0AA95EUK2-F1
#
_cell.length_a   1.000
_cell.length_b   1.000
_cell.length_c   1.000
_cell.angle_alpha   90.00
_cell.angle_beta   90.00
_cell.angle_gamma   90.00
#
_symmetry.space_group_name_H-M   'P 1'
#
loop_
_entity.id
_entity.type
_entity.pdbx_description
1 polymer ?
#
loop_
_entity_poly.entity_id
_entity_poly.type
_entity_poly.pdbx_seq_one_letter_code
_entity_poly.pdbx_strand_id
1 'polypeptide(L)'
;MVCKSKQASKRILLSIFVMLLLCIAPLTALAAQNVDASVVQEATLTMDGEKVDLEVSVRIVDGRLFLPVARLAGLFNATAKWDQDNEEVTIFSSNGDQIILGNGGTDRLR
;
A
#
# COMPACT_ATOMS: atom_id res chain seq x y z
N MET A 1 -41.67 -53.71 18.57
CA MET A 1 -41.23 -52.31 18.79
C MET A 1 -39.84 -52.09 18.20
N VAL A 2 -39.70 -51.92 16.88
CA VAL A 2 -38.38 -51.74 16.22
C VAL A 2 -38.50 -50.66 15.14
N CYS A 3 -38.79 -49.41 15.52
CA CYS A 3 -38.74 -48.29 14.56
C CYS A 3 -38.19 -46.97 15.13
N LYS A 4 -38.04 -46.83 16.46
CA LYS A 4 -37.61 -45.55 17.06
C LYS A 4 -36.11 -45.26 16.94
N SER A 5 -35.23 -46.29 16.97
CA SER A 5 -33.77 -46.06 16.97
C SER A 5 -33.22 -45.62 15.61
N LYS A 6 -33.78 -46.12 14.50
CA LYS A 6 -33.37 -45.73 13.13
C LYS A 6 -33.77 -44.29 12.78
N GLN A 7 -34.82 -43.77 13.41
CA GLN A 7 -35.28 -42.39 13.22
C GLN A 7 -34.48 -41.40 14.07
N ALA A 8 -34.04 -41.81 15.27
CA ALA A 8 -33.14 -41.01 16.10
C ALA A 8 -31.72 -40.95 15.50
N SER A 9 -31.16 -42.06 15.02
CA SER A 9 -29.84 -42.08 14.40
C SER A 9 -29.76 -41.28 13.10
N LYS A 10 -30.82 -41.26 12.28
CA LYS A 10 -30.92 -40.38 11.10
C LYS A 10 -30.94 -38.89 11.49
N ARG A 11 -31.63 -38.52 12.57
CA ARG A 11 -31.66 -37.13 13.06
C ARG A 11 -30.34 -36.71 13.70
N ILE A 12 -29.66 -37.63 14.38
CA ILE A 12 -28.32 -37.42 14.94
C ILE A 12 -27.30 -37.28 13.81
N LEU A 13 -27.36 -38.14 12.78
CA LEU A 13 -26.49 -38.04 11.59
C LEU A 13 -26.72 -36.74 10.82
N LEU A 14 -27.99 -36.31 10.66
CA LEU A 14 -28.35 -35.04 10.04
C LEU A 14 -27.82 -33.85 10.85
N SER A 15 -27.91 -33.90 12.17
CA SER A 15 -27.38 -32.85 13.06
C SER A 15 -25.86 -32.75 13.00
N ILE A 16 -25.16 -33.88 12.96
CA ILE A 16 -23.69 -33.90 12.82
C ILE A 16 -23.28 -33.37 11.46
N PHE A 17 -24.00 -33.73 10.40
CA PHE A 17 -23.73 -33.21 9.05
C PHE A 17 -23.95 -31.70 8.95
N VAL A 18 -25.02 -31.17 9.58
CA VAL A 18 -25.30 -29.73 9.64
C VAL A 18 -24.26 -28.99 10.48
N MET A 19 -23.82 -29.56 11.62
CA MET A 19 -22.76 -28.99 12.45
C MET A 19 -21.40 -28.97 11.72
N LEU A 20 -21.08 -30.04 10.98
CA LEU A 20 -19.89 -30.11 10.13
C LEU A 20 -19.93 -29.03 9.04
N LEU A 21 -21.09 -28.83 8.40
CA LEU A 21 -21.30 -27.79 7.38
C LEU A 21 -21.16 -26.37 7.95
N LEU A 22 -21.64 -26.16 9.17
CA LEU A 22 -21.56 -24.87 9.87
C LEU A 22 -20.12 -24.51 10.27
N CYS A 23 -19.28 -25.50 10.59
CA CYS A 23 -17.87 -25.30 10.93
C CYS A 23 -16.97 -24.97 9.73
N ILE A 24 -17.37 -25.32 8.49
CA ILE A 24 -16.54 -25.09 7.29
C ILE A 24 -16.76 -23.68 6.71
N ALA A 25 -17.94 -23.09 6.91
CA ALA A 25 -18.29 -21.77 6.38
C ALA A 25 -17.39 -20.59 6.80
N PRO A 26 -16.90 -20.48 8.06
CA PRO A 26 -16.07 -19.33 8.44
C PRO A 26 -14.62 -19.43 7.93
N LEU A 27 -14.15 -20.61 7.49
CA LEU A 27 -12.75 -20.78 7.06
C LEU A 27 -12.44 -20.23 5.66
N THR A 28 -13.45 -20.02 4.80
CA THR A 28 -13.22 -19.49 3.45
C THR A 28 -13.20 -17.96 3.36
N ALA A 29 -13.46 -17.24 4.47
CA ALA A 29 -13.52 -15.78 4.49
C ALA A 29 -12.16 -15.07 4.61
N LEU A 30 -11.06 -15.81 4.80
CA LEU A 30 -9.72 -15.20 4.96
C LEU A 30 -8.96 -14.98 3.64
N ALA A 31 -9.48 -15.40 2.49
CA ALA A 31 -8.76 -15.32 1.21
C ALA A 31 -8.84 -13.96 0.50
N ALA A 32 -9.55 -12.97 1.06
CA ALA A 32 -9.67 -11.62 0.48
C ALA A 32 -9.16 -10.56 1.46
N GLN A 33 -7.91 -10.72 1.93
CA GLN A 33 -7.16 -9.56 2.44
C GLN A 33 -6.66 -8.81 1.21
N ASN A 34 -7.47 -7.89 0.70
CA ASN A 34 -7.03 -6.94 -0.31
C ASN A 34 -6.06 -5.99 0.43
N VAL A 35 -4.77 -6.09 0.10
CA VAL A 35 -3.73 -5.20 0.63
C VAL A 35 -3.91 -3.84 -0.03
N ASP A 36 -4.83 -3.03 0.51
CA ASP A 36 -4.98 -1.64 0.11
C ASP A 36 -3.93 -0.82 0.87
N ALA A 37 -2.97 -0.27 0.13
CA ALA A 37 -1.96 0.73 0.49
C ALA A 37 -1.70 0.93 2.00
N SER A 38 -0.75 0.16 2.55
CA SER A 38 -0.22 0.43 3.89
C SER A 38 0.51 1.77 3.88
N VAL A 39 -0.03 2.76 4.60
CA VAL A 39 0.69 4.00 4.92
C VAL A 39 1.80 3.62 5.89
N VAL A 40 3.05 3.70 5.43
CA VAL A 40 4.21 3.45 6.29
C VAL A 40 4.43 4.70 7.13
N GLN A 41 4.01 4.63 8.39
CA GLN A 41 4.11 5.75 9.32
C GLN A 41 5.54 5.99 9.82
N GLU A 42 6.44 5.01 9.69
CA GLU A 42 7.82 5.11 10.20
C GLU A 42 8.81 4.66 9.11
N ALA A 43 9.11 5.55 8.18
CA ALA A 43 10.19 5.37 7.21
C ALA A 43 11.44 6.14 7.67
N THR A 44 12.38 5.44 8.30
CA THR A 44 13.67 6.03 8.69
C THR A 44 14.54 6.20 7.45
N LEU A 45 14.80 7.43 7.03
CA LEU A 45 15.81 7.71 6.00
C LEU A 45 17.18 7.92 6.64
N THR A 46 18.19 7.34 6.02
CA THR A 46 19.59 7.61 6.35
C THR A 46 20.24 8.23 5.12
N MET A 47 20.72 9.47 5.22
CA MET A 47 21.47 10.16 4.17
C MET A 47 22.89 10.40 4.67
N ASP A 48 23.90 9.91 3.93
CA ASP A 48 25.32 10.06 4.28
C ASP A 48 25.69 9.61 5.71
N GLY A 49 24.95 8.66 6.27
CA GLY A 49 25.12 8.16 7.63
C GLY A 49 24.37 8.95 8.71
N GLU A 50 23.74 10.07 8.35
CA GLU A 50 22.88 10.86 9.23
C GLU A 50 21.42 10.41 9.11
N LYS A 51 20.73 10.30 10.25
CA LYS A 51 19.30 9.99 10.28
C LYS A 51 18.51 11.24 9.95
N VAL A 52 17.72 11.17 8.89
CA VAL A 52 16.83 12.25 8.47
C VAL A 52 15.40 11.88 8.82
N ASP A 53 14.77 12.70 9.64
CA ASP A 53 13.37 12.52 9.98
C ASP A 53 12.46 13.05 8.85
N LEU A 54 11.69 12.14 8.28
CA LEU A 54 10.63 12.46 7.34
C LEU A 54 9.35 12.69 8.13
N GLU A 55 9.13 13.95 8.49
CA GLU A 55 7.92 14.42 9.20
C GLU A 55 6.61 14.19 8.40
N VAL A 56 6.70 13.65 7.18
CA VAL A 56 5.59 13.47 6.24
C VAL A 56 5.44 11.98 5.93
N SER A 57 4.19 11.49 6.01
CA SER A 57 3.86 10.09 5.77
C SER A 57 4.30 9.61 4.38
N VAL A 58 5.13 8.58 4.35
CA VAL A 58 5.56 7.91 3.13
C VAL A 58 4.52 6.85 2.75
N ARG A 59 4.25 6.70 1.45
CA ARG A 59 3.21 5.77 0.98
C ARG A 59 3.83 4.63 0.19
N ILE A 60 3.40 3.40 0.46
CA ILE A 60 3.66 2.28 -0.44
C ILE A 60 2.39 2.02 -1.25
N VAL A 61 2.49 2.14 -2.57
CA VAL A 61 1.41 1.81 -3.51
C VAL A 61 1.95 0.84 -4.55
N ASP A 62 1.29 -0.31 -4.72
CA ASP A 62 1.71 -1.39 -5.63
C ASP A 62 3.18 -1.83 -5.44
N GLY A 63 3.65 -1.87 -4.19
CA GLY A 63 5.05 -2.22 -3.88
C GLY A 63 6.07 -1.14 -4.24
N ARG A 64 5.65 0.04 -4.68
CA ARG A 64 6.50 1.22 -4.90
C ARG A 64 6.38 2.18 -3.73
N LEU A 65 7.52 2.69 -3.26
CA LEU A 65 7.61 3.69 -2.21
C LEU A 65 7.53 5.09 -2.82
N PHE A 66 6.59 5.90 -2.35
CA PHE A 66 6.37 7.27 -2.78
C PHE A 66 6.79 8.23 -1.68
N LEU A 67 7.81 9.04 -1.97
CA LEU A 67 8.32 10.06 -1.08
C LEU A 67 7.96 11.48 -1.57
N PRO A 68 7.78 12.44 -0.65
CA PRO A 68 7.64 13.84 -1.01
C PRO A 68 8.94 14.39 -1.64
N VAL A 69 8.90 14.69 -2.94
CA VAL A 69 10.06 15.25 -3.69
C VAL A 69 10.58 16.55 -3.09
N ALA A 70 9.70 17.39 -2.54
CA ALA A 70 10.09 18.65 -1.91
C ALA A 70 10.99 18.46 -0.69
N ARG A 71 10.74 17.44 0.13
CA ARG A 71 11.60 17.13 1.28
C ARG A 71 12.95 16.62 0.81
N LEU A 72 12.98 15.74 -0.19
CA LEU A 72 14.23 15.22 -0.75
C LEU A 72 15.08 16.34 -1.34
N ALA A 73 14.50 17.25 -2.13
CA ALA A 73 15.21 18.39 -2.70
C ALA A 73 15.86 19.26 -1.61
N GLY A 74 15.13 19.54 -0.51
CA GLY A 74 15.66 20.32 0.61
C GLY A 74 16.90 19.69 1.27
N LEU A 75 16.97 18.36 1.35
CA LEU A 75 18.16 17.67 1.91
C LEU A 75 19.41 17.87 1.05
N PHE A 76 19.24 18.03 -0.26
CA PHE A 76 20.33 18.29 -1.20
C PHE A 76 20.61 19.79 -1.39
N ASN A 77 20.08 20.66 -0.53
CA ASN A 77 20.12 22.12 -0.69
C ASN A 77 19.55 22.58 -2.06
N ALA A 78 18.56 21.85 -2.57
CA ALA A 78 17.85 22.15 -3.80
C ALA A 78 16.42 22.62 -3.51
N THR A 79 15.85 23.39 -4.43
CA THR A 79 14.46 23.87 -4.32
C THR A 79 13.59 23.16 -5.35
N ALA A 80 12.48 22.57 -4.92
CA ALA A 80 11.48 21.98 -5.82
C ALA A 80 10.30 22.94 -5.98
N LYS A 81 9.91 23.21 -7.23
CA LYS A 81 8.72 23.98 -7.59
C LYS A 81 7.76 23.07 -8.36
N TRP A 82 6.51 23.01 -7.89
CA TRP A 82 5.44 22.34 -8.61
C TRP A 82 4.76 23.31 -9.58
N ASP A 83 4.60 22.86 -10.82
CA ASP A 83 3.76 23.49 -11.83
C ASP A 83 2.50 22.64 -12.01
N GLN A 84 1.36 23.18 -11.58
CA GLN A 84 0.08 22.47 -11.65
C GLN A 84 -0.47 22.43 -13.09
N ASP A 85 -0.16 23.43 -13.91
CA ASP A 85 -0.71 23.52 -15.27
C ASP A 85 -0.05 22.47 -16.18
N ASN A 86 1.24 22.21 -15.97
CA ASN A 86 2.01 21.21 -16.70
C ASN A 86 2.11 19.85 -16.00
N GLU A 87 1.65 19.73 -14.75
CA GLU A 87 1.87 18.56 -13.90
C GLU A 87 3.36 18.18 -13.78
N GLU A 88 4.21 19.20 -13.59
CA GLU A 88 5.67 19.09 -13.61
C GLU A 88 6.31 19.55 -12.28
N VAL A 89 7.32 18.82 -11.81
CA VAL A 89 8.20 19.27 -10.74
C VAL A 89 9.51 19.76 -11.34
N THR A 90 9.86 21.01 -11.08
CA THR A 90 11.17 21.57 -11.43
C THR A 90 12.04 21.66 -10.20
N ILE A 91 13.17 20.97 -10.21
CA ILE A 91 14.18 20.97 -9.15
C ILE A 91 15.33 21.88 -9.58
N PHE A 92 15.61 22.88 -8.75
CA PHE A 92 16.72 23.82 -8.92
C PHE A 92 17.83 23.44 -7.96
N SER A 93 18.96 23.03 -8.51
CA SER A 93 20.17 22.72 -7.74
C SER A 93 21.00 23.98 -7.50
N SER A 94 21.80 23.98 -6.43
CA SER A 94 22.64 25.12 -6.04
C SER A 94 23.75 25.44 -7.05
N ASN A 95 24.11 24.47 -7.89
CA ASN A 95 25.08 24.62 -8.97
C ASN A 95 24.49 25.23 -10.26
N GLY A 96 23.19 25.55 -10.28
CA GLY A 96 22.50 26.13 -11.45
C GLY A 96 21.88 25.08 -12.38
N ASP A 97 22.02 23.79 -12.09
CA ASP A 97 21.36 22.74 -12.86
C ASP A 97 19.85 22.73 -12.57
N GLN A 98 19.06 22.52 -13.62
CA GLN A 98 17.61 22.39 -13.54
C GLN A 98 17.19 21.01 -14.02
N ILE A 99 16.42 20.31 -13.20
CA ILE A 99 15.84 19.01 -13.54
C ILE A 99 14.31 19.16 -13.56
N ILE A 100 13.68 18.81 -14.67
CA ILE A 100 12.22 18.85 -14.83
C ILE A 100 11.71 17.42 -14.84
N LEU A 101 10.80 17.10 -13.93
CA LEU A 101 10.16 15.80 -13.77
C LEU A 101 8.67 15.96 -14.08
N GLY A 102 8.27 15.55 -15.29
CA GLY A 102 6.89 15.62 -15.75
C GLY A 102 6.31 14.25 -16.06
N ASN A 103 5.00 14.22 -16.29
CA ASN A 103 4.32 13.04 -16.82
C ASN A 103 4.82 12.83 -18.26
N GLY A 104 5.61 11.77 -18.48
CA GLY A 104 6.43 11.56 -19.68
C GLY A 104 5.72 11.91 -20.99
N GLY A 105 5.99 13.11 -21.49
CA GLY A 105 5.37 13.69 -22.67
C GLY A 105 6.28 14.75 -23.27
N THR A 106 7.11 14.31 -24.22
CA THR A 106 7.80 15.11 -25.24
C THR A 106 9.12 15.78 -24.87
N ASP A 107 10.20 15.20 -25.41
CA ASP A 107 11.07 15.85 -26.40
C ASP A 107 10.94 17.38 -26.48
N ARG A 108 11.57 18.07 -25.53
CA ARG A 108 11.80 19.51 -25.57
C ARG A 108 13.26 19.77 -25.21
N LEU A 109 14.15 19.31 -26.08
CA LEU A 109 15.45 19.96 -26.24
C LEU A 109 15.20 21.41 -26.66
N ARG A 110 15.44 22.37 -25.77
CA ARG A 110 15.79 23.74 -26.16
C ARG A 110 16.59 24.44 -25.09
#